data_AF-A0A6I6LPQ9-F1
#
_entry.id   AF-A0A6I6LPQ9-F1
#
_cell.length_a   1.000
_cell.length_b   1.000
_cell.length_c   1.000
_cell.angle_alpha   90.00
_cell.angle_beta   90.00
_cell.angle_gamma   90.00
#
_symmetry.space_group_name_H-M   'P 1'
#
loop_
_entity.id
_entity.type
_entity.pdbx_description
1 polymer ?
#
loop_
_entity_poly.entity_id
_entity_poly.type
_entity_poly.pdbx_seq_one_letter_code
_entity_poly.pdbx_strand_id
1 'polypeptide(L)'
;MSTRTPITRAYCVQLGEVLSIAEARRAFFSLPLPRSRFDFLCSNESCRDLATKAKITAVNYDKQPYDTYRAAHFRENNKYTHSPDCEWMIDEGAEEVDGKLPGEFEKDAFLRRARRKLHDYIDVFEPDAEQAAGGDSTGGAGEGGEVAGGNRSERVGQGGNQSRSHRTSSLERLVECYRQARQELSAEEFKTMKLQVVGEGEMPFSWFFKSISYAKLGASNRVLHGGASLVGRYGAGFKLRFYDRLDGKLVFLYVSKEQMGEYRFRRYLEEILQLEDADYFRVFALGELALAPSGKSINLLVSDLKKIVLIPGKKQTYDADAELAPAEES
;
A
#
# COMPACT_ATOMS: atom_id res chain seq x y z
N MET A 1 7.85 23.90 -1.69
CA MET A 1 7.45 22.48 -1.83
C MET A 1 7.34 22.19 -3.32
N SER A 2 7.60 20.96 -3.78
CA SER A 2 7.61 20.67 -5.23
C SER A 2 6.22 20.91 -5.80
N THR A 3 6.09 21.80 -6.77
CA THR A 3 4.84 22.25 -7.40
C THR A 3 4.21 21.21 -8.35
N ARG A 4 4.76 19.99 -8.37
CA ARG A 4 4.45 18.95 -9.35
C ARG A 4 3.68 17.80 -8.71
N THR A 5 2.80 17.18 -9.50
CA THR A 5 2.05 15.99 -9.11
C THR A 5 2.98 14.94 -8.49
N PRO A 6 2.67 14.39 -7.30
CA PRO A 6 3.52 13.40 -6.68
C PRO A 6 3.60 12.13 -7.55
N ILE A 7 4.81 11.58 -7.67
CA ILE A 7 5.04 10.36 -8.44
C ILE A 7 4.57 9.17 -7.62
N THR A 8 3.48 8.52 -8.04
CA THR A 8 2.89 7.39 -7.32
C THR A 8 3.41 6.04 -7.80
N ARG A 9 3.97 5.98 -9.02
CA ARG A 9 4.49 4.76 -9.65
C ARG A 9 5.76 5.03 -10.45
N ALA A 10 6.64 4.04 -10.52
CA ALA A 10 7.88 4.09 -11.30
C ALA A 10 8.18 2.73 -11.93
N TYR A 11 8.86 2.74 -13.07
CA TYR A 11 9.33 1.52 -13.72
C TYR A 11 10.57 0.98 -13.00
N CYS A 12 10.51 -0.23 -12.48
CA CYS A 12 11.64 -0.92 -11.85
C CYS A 12 12.45 -1.68 -12.92
N VAL A 13 13.71 -1.31 -13.12
CA VAL A 13 14.56 -1.90 -14.18
C VAL A 13 14.76 -3.40 -13.96
N GLN A 14 14.98 -3.81 -12.71
CA GLN A 14 15.28 -5.19 -12.35
C GLN A 14 14.07 -6.12 -12.41
N LEU A 15 12.86 -5.59 -12.25
CA LEU A 15 11.62 -6.38 -12.26
C LEU A 15 10.88 -6.30 -13.60
N GLY A 16 11.24 -5.34 -14.47
CA GLY A 16 10.62 -5.19 -15.79
C GLY A 16 9.19 -4.66 -15.75
N GLU A 17 8.76 -4.06 -14.64
CA GLU A 17 7.37 -3.67 -14.40
C GLU A 17 7.26 -2.30 -13.73
N VAL A 18 6.10 -1.66 -13.90
CA VAL A 18 5.76 -0.39 -13.23
C VAL A 18 5.13 -0.70 -11.87
N LEU A 19 5.74 -0.21 -10.81
CA LEU A 19 5.38 -0.52 -9.43
C LEU A 19 5.12 0.75 -8.63
N SER A 20 4.24 0.62 -7.64
CA SER A 20 4.16 1.57 -6.53
C SER A 20 5.35 1.42 -5.58
N ILE A 21 5.56 2.42 -4.71
CA ILE A 21 6.66 2.39 -3.74
C ILE A 21 6.50 1.23 -2.73
N ALA A 22 5.26 0.89 -2.38
CA ALA A 22 4.94 -0.24 -1.51
C ALA A 22 5.34 -1.58 -2.16
N GLU A 23 5.01 -1.77 -3.43
CA GLU A 23 5.36 -2.98 -4.18
C GLU A 23 6.88 -3.10 -4.36
N ALA A 24 7.56 -1.99 -4.64
CA ALA A 24 9.02 -1.94 -4.72
C ALA A 24 9.68 -2.35 -3.40
N ARG A 25 9.18 -1.86 -2.26
CA ARG A 25 9.63 -2.28 -0.92
C ARG A 25 9.42 -3.77 -0.70
N ARG A 26 8.21 -4.26 -0.92
CA ARG A 26 7.86 -5.69 -0.74
C ARG A 26 8.76 -6.59 -1.58
N ALA A 27 9.01 -6.22 -2.83
CA ALA A 27 9.90 -6.94 -3.71
C ALA A 27 11.35 -6.91 -3.22
N PHE A 28 11.84 -5.76 -2.77
CA PHE A 28 13.21 -5.60 -2.24
C PHE A 28 13.46 -6.51 -1.03
N PHE A 29 12.57 -6.51 -0.05
CA PHE A 29 12.70 -7.35 1.15
C PHE A 29 12.46 -8.84 0.86
N SER A 30 11.84 -9.18 -0.26
CA SER A 30 11.71 -10.57 -0.72
C SER A 30 13.00 -11.14 -1.33
N LEU A 31 13.98 -10.29 -1.67
CA LEU A 31 15.28 -10.74 -2.18
C LEU A 31 16.11 -11.43 -1.08
N PRO A 32 16.91 -12.45 -1.44
CA PRO A 32 17.89 -13.02 -0.53
C PRO A 32 18.97 -11.99 -0.16
N LEU A 33 19.60 -12.18 1.00
CA LEU A 33 20.76 -11.38 1.41
C LEU A 33 22.03 -11.86 0.68
N PRO A 34 22.98 -10.95 0.35
CA PRO A 34 22.89 -9.49 0.46
C PRO A 34 21.99 -8.88 -0.64
N ARG A 35 21.23 -7.83 -0.29
CA ARG A 35 20.27 -7.19 -1.21
C ARG A 35 20.91 -6.05 -1.98
N SER A 36 20.68 -6.02 -3.29
CA SER A 36 21.03 -4.89 -4.14
C SER A 36 19.84 -3.96 -4.32
N ARG A 37 20.09 -2.65 -4.33
CA ARG A 37 19.05 -1.65 -4.63
C ARG A 37 18.59 -1.78 -6.08
N PHE A 38 17.30 -1.59 -6.29
CA PHE A 38 16.68 -1.38 -7.60
C PHE A 38 16.96 0.01 -8.15
N ASP A 39 16.95 0.09 -9.48
CA ASP A 39 16.95 1.31 -10.27
C ASP A 39 15.54 1.60 -10.77
N PHE A 40 15.15 2.87 -10.67
CA PHE A 40 13.82 3.31 -11.06
C PHE A 40 13.89 4.32 -12.19
N LEU A 41 13.03 4.12 -13.19
CA LEU A 41 12.79 5.03 -14.29
C LEU A 41 11.35 5.56 -14.24
N CYS A 42 11.07 6.61 -15.01
CA CYS A 42 9.72 7.12 -15.15
C CYS A 42 8.75 6.02 -15.65
N SER A 43 7.52 6.02 -15.11
CA SER A 43 6.44 5.12 -15.51
C SER A 43 5.99 5.31 -16.97
N ASN A 44 6.20 6.49 -17.55
CA ASN A 44 5.85 6.78 -18.94
C ASN A 44 6.92 6.21 -19.90
N GLU A 45 6.47 5.46 -20.91
CA GLU A 45 7.30 4.88 -21.98
C GLU A 45 8.10 5.94 -22.71
N SER A 46 7.48 7.06 -23.10
CA SER A 46 8.16 8.15 -23.81
C SER A 46 9.34 8.73 -23.02
N CYS A 47 9.30 8.68 -21.69
CA CYS A 47 10.40 9.11 -20.82
C CYS A 47 11.52 8.06 -20.69
N ARG A 48 11.20 6.78 -20.91
CA ARG A 48 12.17 5.67 -20.92
C ARG A 48 12.90 5.53 -22.23
N ASP A 49 12.30 6.01 -23.32
CA ASP A 49 12.86 5.96 -24.67
C ASP A 49 13.73 7.18 -25.02
N LEU A 50 13.80 8.18 -24.13
CA LEU A 50 14.75 9.28 -24.26
C LEU A 50 16.19 8.77 -24.27
N ALA A 51 17.06 9.43 -25.04
CA ALA A 51 18.49 9.14 -25.08
C ALA A 51 19.12 9.12 -23.67
N THR A 52 18.67 10.04 -22.81
CA THR A 52 18.94 10.02 -21.37
C THR A 52 17.68 9.59 -20.64
N LYS A 53 17.60 8.30 -20.25
CA LYS A 53 16.43 7.73 -19.56
C LYS A 53 16.10 8.50 -18.29
N ALA A 54 14.85 8.93 -18.15
CA ALA A 54 14.40 9.70 -16.99
C ALA A 54 14.42 8.85 -15.71
N LYS A 55 15.43 9.05 -14.85
CA LYS A 55 15.56 8.33 -13.59
C LYS A 55 14.66 8.91 -12.49
N ILE A 56 14.13 8.03 -11.66
CA ILE A 56 13.33 8.37 -10.48
C ILE A 56 14.09 7.95 -9.23
N THR A 57 13.99 8.76 -8.17
CA THR A 57 14.59 8.44 -6.88
C THR A 57 13.55 7.76 -6.00
N ALA A 58 13.81 6.53 -5.57
CA ALA A 58 13.00 5.84 -4.57
C ALA A 58 13.61 6.04 -3.18
N VAL A 59 12.94 6.87 -2.37
CA VAL A 59 13.41 7.22 -1.02
C VAL A 59 12.94 6.15 -0.04
N ASN A 60 13.84 5.63 0.81
CA ASN A 60 13.53 4.73 1.94
C ASN A 60 12.75 3.43 1.62
N TYR A 61 12.60 3.03 0.35
CA TYR A 61 11.93 1.76 0.02
C TYR A 61 12.74 0.54 0.51
N ASP A 62 14.05 0.71 0.68
CA ASP A 62 15.01 -0.27 1.17
C ASP A 62 15.07 -0.35 2.71
N LYS A 63 14.22 0.43 3.40
CA LYS A 63 14.13 0.49 4.85
C LYS A 63 12.78 -0.01 5.32
N GLN A 64 12.75 -0.68 6.47
CA GLN A 64 11.49 -1.08 7.08
C GLN A 64 10.79 0.14 7.69
N PRO A 65 9.45 0.13 7.82
CA PRO A 65 8.69 1.28 8.33
C PRO A 65 9.08 1.76 9.75
N TYR A 66 9.77 0.94 10.55
CA TYR A 66 10.25 1.30 11.88
C TYR A 66 11.70 1.83 11.88
N ASP A 67 12.48 1.61 10.81
CA ASP A 67 13.86 2.11 10.68
C ASP A 67 13.92 3.60 10.35
N THR A 68 12.78 4.17 9.93
CA THR A 68 12.73 5.57 9.52
C THR A 68 11.38 6.19 9.79
N TYR A 69 11.40 7.42 10.33
CA TYR A 69 10.20 8.23 10.51
C TYR A 69 9.64 8.81 9.19
N ARG A 70 10.41 8.72 8.09
CA ARG A 70 10.00 9.26 6.78
C ARG A 70 9.45 8.14 5.90
N ALA A 71 8.19 8.26 5.52
CA ALA A 71 7.54 7.35 4.58
C ALA A 71 8.34 7.22 3.28
N ALA A 72 8.39 6.00 2.73
CA ALA A 72 8.96 5.81 1.42
C ALA A 72 8.06 6.45 0.37
N HIS A 73 8.69 7.08 -0.60
CA HIS A 73 7.99 7.70 -1.73
C HIS A 73 8.94 7.76 -2.93
N PHE A 74 8.36 7.89 -4.12
CA PHE A 74 9.13 8.28 -5.28
C PHE A 74 9.27 9.80 -5.34
N ARG A 75 10.42 10.24 -5.82
CA ARG A 75 10.72 11.65 -6.07
C ARG A 75 11.41 11.80 -7.42
N GLU A 76 11.09 12.89 -8.11
CA GLU A 76 11.78 13.30 -9.32
C GLU A 76 13.29 13.44 -9.08
N ASN A 77 14.09 13.02 -10.06
CA ASN A 77 15.51 13.30 -10.07
C ASN A 77 15.78 14.46 -11.03
N ASN A 78 15.96 15.67 -10.49
CA ASN A 78 16.16 16.91 -11.25
C ASN A 78 17.37 16.89 -12.21
N LYS A 79 18.24 15.86 -12.14
CA LYS A 79 19.33 15.66 -13.10
C LYS A 79 18.87 15.10 -14.43
N TYR A 80 17.64 14.60 -14.52
CA TYR A 80 17.10 13.92 -15.69
C TYR A 80 15.85 14.64 -16.19
N THR A 81 15.83 14.90 -17.49
CA THR A 81 14.67 15.53 -18.13
C THR A 81 13.63 14.48 -18.46
N HIS A 82 12.37 14.85 -18.28
CA HIS A 82 11.21 14.05 -18.66
C HIS A 82 10.67 14.53 -20.02
N SER A 83 9.93 13.67 -20.73
CA SER A 83 9.20 14.07 -21.94
C SER A 83 8.19 15.19 -21.61
N PRO A 84 7.94 16.14 -22.53
CA PRO A 84 6.89 17.14 -22.36
C PRO A 84 5.50 16.53 -22.09
N ASP A 85 5.24 15.34 -22.62
CA ASP A 85 3.98 14.60 -22.44
C ASP A 85 3.98 13.72 -21.17
N CYS A 86 4.97 13.89 -20.29
CA CYS A 86 5.08 13.09 -19.08
C CYS A 86 3.92 13.39 -18.12
N GLU A 87 3.23 12.32 -17.67
CA GLU A 87 2.09 12.44 -16.78
C GLU A 87 2.39 13.22 -15.48
N TRP A 88 3.62 13.12 -14.99
CA TRP A 88 4.14 13.81 -13.79
C TRP A 88 4.67 15.22 -14.00
N MET A 89 4.89 15.63 -15.27
CA MET A 89 5.43 16.95 -15.61
C MET A 89 4.35 17.93 -16.03
N ILE A 90 3.09 17.48 -16.06
CA ILE A 90 1.97 18.39 -16.22
C ILE A 90 1.92 19.23 -14.94
N ASP A 91 2.37 20.48 -15.04
CA ASP A 91 1.88 21.53 -14.14
C ASP A 91 0.38 21.59 -14.40
N GLU A 92 -0.40 20.87 -13.58
CA GLU A 92 -1.78 21.25 -13.43
C GLU A 92 -1.72 22.71 -12.99
N GLY A 93 -2.11 23.63 -13.88
CA GLY A 93 -2.19 25.07 -13.66
C GLY A 93 -3.19 25.45 -12.57
N ALA A 94 -3.38 24.61 -11.56
CA ALA A 94 -3.60 25.05 -10.22
C ALA A 94 -2.36 25.86 -9.81
N GLU A 95 -2.35 27.13 -10.20
CA GLU A 95 -1.84 28.18 -9.33
C GLU A 95 -2.18 27.81 -7.88
N GLU A 96 -1.32 28.16 -6.94
CA GLU A 96 -1.50 27.98 -5.50
C GLU A 96 -2.70 28.79 -5.00
N VAL A 97 -3.89 28.53 -5.54
CA VAL A 97 -5.16 29.04 -5.10
C VAL A 97 -5.47 28.18 -3.88
N ASP A 98 -4.96 28.65 -2.74
CA ASP A 98 -5.44 28.25 -1.42
C ASP A 98 -6.94 28.53 -1.28
N GLY A 99 -7.49 29.38 -2.15
CA GLY A 99 -8.92 29.58 -2.33
C GLY A 99 -9.63 28.52 -3.20
N LYS A 100 -10.91 28.81 -3.41
CA LYS A 100 -11.82 28.05 -4.26
C LYS A 100 -11.56 28.39 -5.74
N LEU A 101 -11.48 27.37 -6.60
CA LEU A 101 -11.37 27.57 -8.05
C LEU A 101 -12.69 28.15 -8.60
N PRO A 102 -12.67 28.86 -9.75
CA PRO A 102 -13.88 29.36 -10.38
C PRO A 102 -14.92 28.24 -10.61
N GLY A 103 -16.09 28.36 -10.00
CA GLY A 103 -17.17 27.36 -10.09
C GLY A 103 -17.06 26.13 -9.18
N GLU A 104 -15.97 25.96 -8.41
CA GLU A 104 -15.79 24.85 -7.46
C GLU A 104 -16.66 25.04 -6.22
N PHE A 105 -17.22 23.99 -5.60
CA PHE A 105 -17.91 24.15 -4.31
C PHE A 105 -16.91 24.21 -3.15
N GLU A 106 -17.24 24.84 -2.03
CA GLU A 106 -16.33 24.93 -0.87
C GLU A 106 -15.88 23.54 -0.37
N LYS A 107 -16.79 22.56 -0.42
CA LYS A 107 -16.51 21.17 -0.04
C LYS A 107 -15.48 20.51 -0.97
N ASP A 108 -15.54 20.83 -2.26
CA ASP A 108 -14.61 20.29 -3.26
C ASP A 108 -13.24 20.94 -3.11
N ALA A 109 -13.19 22.27 -2.88
CA ALA A 109 -11.96 22.99 -2.57
C ALA A 109 -11.28 22.45 -1.30
N PHE A 110 -12.08 22.17 -0.27
CA PHE A 110 -11.60 21.58 0.97
C PHE A 110 -11.01 20.18 0.75
N LEU A 111 -11.71 19.31 0.02
CA LEU A 111 -11.24 17.96 -0.30
C LEU A 111 -9.96 18.01 -1.16
N ARG A 112 -9.88 18.91 -2.14
CA ARG A 112 -8.69 19.11 -2.98
C ARG A 112 -7.47 19.55 -2.16
N ARG A 113 -7.65 20.45 -1.19
CA ARG A 113 -6.56 20.86 -0.28
C ARG A 113 -6.11 19.71 0.61
N ALA A 114 -7.05 18.94 1.17
CA ALA A 114 -6.73 17.77 1.98
C ALA A 114 -5.95 16.71 1.18
N ARG A 115 -6.40 16.38 -0.04
CA ARG A 115 -5.73 15.41 -0.93
C ARG A 115 -4.29 15.80 -1.26
N ARG A 116 -4.00 17.08 -1.44
CA ARG A 116 -2.65 17.59 -1.74
C ARG A 116 -1.62 17.37 -0.63
N LYS A 117 -2.06 17.15 0.61
CA LYS A 117 -1.14 16.81 1.72
C LYS A 117 -0.65 15.36 1.64
N LEU A 118 -1.29 14.52 0.83
CA LEU A 118 -0.96 13.10 0.69
C LEU A 118 -0.05 12.88 -0.51
N HIS A 119 0.92 11.97 -0.38
CA HIS A 119 1.81 11.61 -1.48
C HIS A 119 1.13 10.68 -2.49
N ASP A 120 0.16 9.90 -2.02
CA ASP A 120 -0.54 8.92 -2.83
C ASP A 120 -1.95 8.71 -2.28
N TYR A 121 -2.86 9.61 -2.66
CA TYR A 121 -4.28 9.41 -2.40
C TYR A 121 -4.86 8.41 -3.40
N ILE A 122 -5.70 7.49 -2.93
CA ILE A 122 -6.33 6.45 -3.74
C ILE A 122 -7.82 6.79 -3.87
N ASP A 123 -8.27 7.00 -5.11
CA ASP A 123 -9.68 7.22 -5.42
C ASP A 123 -10.45 5.90 -5.52
N VAL A 124 -9.84 4.87 -6.14
CA VAL A 124 -10.51 3.60 -6.46
C VAL A 124 -9.70 2.40 -5.96
N PHE A 125 -10.34 1.54 -5.17
CA PHE A 125 -9.76 0.27 -4.71
C PHE A 125 -10.45 -0.94 -5.35
N GLU A 126 -9.64 -1.86 -5.85
CA GLU A 126 -10.05 -3.11 -6.49
C GLU A 126 -9.52 -4.33 -5.74
N PRO A 127 -10.27 -4.87 -4.77
CA PRO A 127 -9.78 -5.95 -3.93
C PRO A 127 -9.49 -7.26 -4.69
N ASP A 128 -10.20 -7.52 -5.79
CA ASP A 128 -10.20 -8.79 -6.51
C ASP A 128 -9.64 -8.70 -7.93
N ALA A 129 -9.02 -7.57 -8.31
CA ALA A 129 -8.32 -7.51 -9.58
C ALA A 129 -7.10 -8.45 -9.56
N GLU A 130 -7.02 -9.32 -10.56
CA GLU A 130 -5.82 -10.10 -10.82
C GLU A 130 -4.71 -9.12 -11.24
N GLN A 131 -3.61 -9.08 -10.48
CA GLN A 131 -2.40 -8.41 -10.96
C GLN A 131 -1.93 -9.21 -12.16
N ALA A 132 -2.01 -8.62 -13.36
CA ALA A 132 -1.57 -9.27 -14.59
C ALA A 132 -0.15 -9.81 -14.36
N ALA A 133 -0.02 -11.14 -14.41
CA ALA A 133 1.26 -11.80 -14.24
C ALA A 133 2.19 -11.36 -15.38
N GLY A 134 3.14 -10.48 -15.06
CA GLY A 134 4.21 -10.08 -15.96
C GLY A 134 5.13 -11.26 -16.25
N GLY A 135 4.96 -11.81 -17.44
CA GLY A 135 5.93 -12.54 -18.28
C GLY A 135 7.03 -13.34 -17.59
N ASP A 136 6.83 -14.65 -17.53
CA ASP A 136 7.92 -15.62 -17.45
C ASP A 136 8.65 -15.63 -18.81
N SER A 137 9.71 -14.84 -18.96
CA SER A 137 10.60 -14.93 -20.11
C SER A 137 11.68 -15.97 -19.83
N THR A 138 11.31 -17.24 -19.98
CA THR A 138 12.27 -18.32 -20.22
C THR A 138 12.45 -18.50 -21.73
N GLY A 139 13.68 -18.33 -22.19
CA GLY A 139 14.05 -18.45 -23.60
C GLY A 139 13.98 -19.88 -24.11
N GLY A 140 13.63 -20.01 -25.38
CA GLY A 140 13.74 -21.24 -26.17
C GLY A 140 13.57 -20.91 -27.65
N ALA A 141 14.68 -20.95 -28.39
CA ALA A 141 14.74 -20.78 -29.83
C ALA A 141 14.04 -21.92 -30.58
N GLY A 142 13.43 -21.62 -31.74
CA GLY A 142 12.92 -22.62 -32.68
C GLY A 142 11.93 -22.07 -33.72
N GLU A 143 12.50 -21.58 -34.82
CA GLU A 143 12.01 -21.42 -36.21
C GLU A 143 10.52 -21.66 -36.60
N GLY A 144 10.00 -20.70 -37.38
CA GLY A 144 9.35 -20.98 -38.68
C GLY A 144 7.84 -21.24 -38.72
N GLY A 145 7.06 -20.24 -39.14
CA GLY A 145 5.66 -20.44 -39.58
C GLY A 145 4.93 -19.14 -39.91
N GLU A 146 4.69 -18.92 -41.20
CA GLU A 146 4.03 -17.76 -41.80
C GLU A 146 2.54 -17.58 -41.44
N VAL A 147 2.20 -16.30 -41.20
CA VAL A 147 0.91 -15.58 -41.34
C VAL A 147 -0.40 -16.34 -41.60
N ALA A 148 -1.37 -16.11 -40.70
CA ALA A 148 -2.77 -15.91 -41.07
C ALA A 148 -3.40 -14.82 -40.19
N GLY A 149 -3.85 -13.75 -40.84
CA GLY A 149 -4.39 -12.54 -40.20
C GLY A 149 -5.69 -12.77 -39.44
N GLY A 150 -5.75 -12.19 -38.24
CA GLY A 150 -6.96 -12.02 -37.45
C GLY A 150 -7.03 -10.59 -36.95
N ASN A 151 -7.85 -9.79 -37.62
CA ASN A 151 -8.17 -8.39 -37.35
C ASN A 151 -8.44 -8.15 -35.85
N ARG A 152 -7.46 -7.64 -35.10
CA ARG A 152 -7.69 -7.05 -33.78
C ARG A 152 -8.15 -5.62 -34.02
N SER A 153 -9.46 -5.39 -33.90
CA SER A 153 -9.98 -4.02 -33.91
C SER A 153 -9.35 -3.26 -32.74
N GLU A 154 -8.42 -2.37 -33.06
CA GLU A 154 -8.01 -1.29 -32.20
C GLU A 154 -9.25 -0.45 -31.92
N ARG A 155 -9.86 -0.64 -30.75
CA ARG A 155 -10.71 0.40 -30.18
C ARG A 155 -9.77 1.47 -29.66
N VAL A 156 -9.43 2.39 -30.57
CA VAL A 156 -8.94 3.72 -30.26
C VAL A 156 -9.99 4.36 -29.35
N GLY A 157 -9.73 4.32 -28.05
CA GLY A 157 -10.50 5.04 -27.06
C GLY A 157 -10.29 6.53 -27.29
N GLN A 158 -11.28 7.17 -27.88
CA GLN A 158 -11.38 8.62 -27.98
C GLN A 158 -11.11 9.26 -26.61
N GLY A 159 -10.21 10.24 -26.61
CA GLY A 159 -9.87 11.08 -25.48
C GLY A 159 -11.10 11.81 -24.95
N GLY A 160 -11.75 11.21 -23.97
CA GLY A 160 -12.53 11.90 -22.96
C GLY A 160 -11.63 12.10 -21.75
N ASN A 161 -11.70 13.28 -21.15
CA ASN A 161 -11.01 13.71 -19.94
C ASN A 161 -11.30 12.74 -18.78
N GLN A 162 -10.67 11.57 -18.78
CA GLN A 162 -10.67 10.65 -17.66
C GLN A 162 -9.90 11.36 -16.57
N SER A 163 -10.64 11.88 -15.58
CA SER A 163 -10.08 12.15 -14.26
C SER A 163 -9.05 11.07 -13.96
N ARG A 164 -7.79 11.48 -13.72
CA ARG A 164 -6.67 10.61 -13.39
C ARG A 164 -6.94 9.92 -12.05
N SER A 165 -7.93 9.05 -12.02
CA SER A 165 -8.39 8.36 -10.83
C SER A 165 -7.27 7.44 -10.37
N HIS A 166 -6.72 7.68 -9.19
CA HIS A 166 -5.68 6.85 -8.61
C HIS A 166 -6.29 5.51 -8.18
N ARG A 167 -6.18 4.51 -9.06
CA ARG A 167 -6.75 3.17 -8.89
C ARG A 167 -5.67 2.17 -8.43
N THR A 168 -6.03 1.24 -7.55
CA THR A 168 -5.11 0.19 -7.05
C THR A 168 -5.83 -1.07 -6.60
N SER A 169 -5.18 -2.21 -6.75
CA SER A 169 -5.56 -3.49 -6.12
C SER A 169 -4.67 -3.88 -4.93
N SER A 170 -3.57 -3.15 -4.70
CA SER A 170 -2.64 -3.40 -3.61
C SER A 170 -3.22 -2.91 -2.27
N LEU A 171 -3.55 -3.85 -1.38
CA LEU A 171 -4.00 -3.52 -0.02
C LEU A 171 -2.92 -2.75 0.76
N GLU A 172 -1.64 -3.07 0.56
CA GLU A 172 -0.53 -2.38 1.24
C GLU A 172 -0.50 -0.90 0.89
N ARG A 173 -0.60 -0.56 -0.40
CA ARG A 173 -0.67 0.83 -0.87
C ARG A 173 -1.87 1.56 -0.26
N LEU A 174 -3.03 0.88 -0.14
CA LEU A 174 -4.22 1.43 0.52
C LEU A 174 -4.02 1.67 2.02
N VAL A 175 -3.40 0.72 2.72
CA VAL A 175 -3.08 0.84 4.15
C VAL A 175 -2.08 1.97 4.39
N GLU A 176 -1.08 2.13 3.54
CA GLU A 176 -0.13 3.25 3.61
C GLU A 176 -0.82 4.60 3.42
N CYS A 177 -1.69 4.73 2.40
CA CYS A 177 -2.51 5.93 2.20
C CYS A 177 -3.37 6.23 3.44
N TYR A 178 -4.05 5.22 3.99
CA TYR A 178 -4.85 5.39 5.22
C TYR A 178 -4.02 5.87 6.40
N ARG A 179 -2.84 5.29 6.61
CA ARG A 179 -1.93 5.68 7.71
C ARG A 179 -1.40 7.09 7.53
N GLN A 180 -0.98 7.46 6.32
CA GLN A 180 -0.54 8.81 6.00
C GLN A 180 -1.68 9.81 6.23
N ALA A 181 -2.88 9.50 5.75
CA ALA A 181 -4.04 10.35 5.94
C ALA A 181 -4.39 10.58 7.42
N ARG A 182 -4.23 9.55 8.27
CA ARG A 182 -4.41 9.69 9.73
C ARG A 182 -3.33 10.51 10.42
N GLN A 183 -2.16 10.65 9.81
CA GLN A 183 -1.02 11.37 10.39
C GLN A 183 -0.97 12.84 9.92
N GLU A 184 -1.25 13.07 8.65
CA GLU A 184 -1.06 14.38 7.99
C GLU A 184 -2.33 15.24 7.95
N LEU A 185 -3.52 14.63 8.04
CA LEU A 185 -4.80 15.34 7.93
C LEU A 185 -5.41 15.63 9.30
N SER A 186 -6.15 16.74 9.36
CA SER A 186 -7.02 17.00 10.51
C SER A 186 -8.18 15.99 10.57
N ALA A 187 -8.83 15.89 11.72
CA ALA A 187 -9.98 14.99 11.89
C ALA A 187 -11.16 15.34 10.95
N GLU A 188 -11.34 16.62 10.62
CA GLU A 188 -12.38 17.07 9.69
C GLU A 188 -12.02 16.71 8.26
N GLU A 189 -10.77 17.00 7.84
CA GLU A 189 -10.24 16.63 6.53
C GLU A 189 -10.38 15.12 6.30
N PHE A 190 -9.94 14.32 7.26
CA PHE A 190 -10.01 12.86 7.17
C PHE A 190 -11.44 12.33 7.04
N LYS A 191 -12.43 12.93 7.74
CA LYS A 191 -13.83 12.52 7.66
C LYS A 191 -14.46 12.80 6.29
N THR A 192 -13.98 13.81 5.57
CA THR A 192 -14.48 14.15 4.23
C THR A 192 -13.92 13.27 3.13
N MET A 193 -12.86 12.50 3.40
CA MET A 193 -12.27 11.60 2.42
C MET A 193 -13.24 10.49 2.04
N LYS A 194 -13.24 10.15 0.75
CA LYS A 194 -14.03 9.07 0.18
C LYS A 194 -13.14 8.03 -0.50
N LEU A 195 -13.69 6.85 -0.70
CA LEU A 195 -13.08 5.77 -1.45
C LEU A 195 -14.16 5.08 -2.27
N GLN A 196 -13.93 4.92 -3.57
CA GLN A 196 -14.73 4.06 -4.43
C GLN A 196 -14.16 2.64 -4.35
N VAL A 197 -14.94 1.68 -3.90
CA VAL A 197 -14.54 0.27 -3.87
C VAL A 197 -15.31 -0.46 -4.98
N VAL A 198 -14.59 -1.09 -5.90
CA VAL A 198 -15.21 -1.86 -6.98
C VAL A 198 -16.02 -3.01 -6.38
N GLY A 199 -17.30 -3.09 -6.73
CA GLY A 199 -18.26 -4.06 -6.17
C GLY A 199 -19.08 -3.55 -4.98
N GLU A 200 -18.61 -2.51 -4.27
CA GLU A 200 -19.25 -2.00 -3.05
C GLU A 200 -19.79 -0.56 -3.17
N GLY A 201 -19.23 0.24 -4.10
CA GLY A 201 -19.62 1.64 -4.31
C GLY A 201 -18.74 2.65 -3.58
N GLU A 202 -19.19 3.90 -3.54
CA GLU A 202 -18.50 5.00 -2.87
C GLU A 202 -18.82 5.02 -1.38
N MET A 203 -17.81 5.20 -0.54
CA MET A 203 -18.01 5.34 0.91
C MET A 203 -16.98 6.25 1.57
N PRO A 204 -17.23 6.72 2.81
CA PRO A 204 -16.22 7.39 3.61
C PRO A 204 -14.98 6.50 3.77
N PHE A 205 -13.80 7.07 3.53
CA PHE A 205 -12.55 6.31 3.58
C PHE A 205 -12.32 5.65 4.95
N SER A 206 -12.72 6.35 6.02
CA SER A 206 -12.68 5.85 7.39
C SER A 206 -13.58 4.63 7.65
N TRP A 207 -14.67 4.46 6.90
CA TRP A 207 -15.62 3.35 7.11
C TRP A 207 -15.13 2.05 6.49
N PHE A 208 -14.28 2.15 5.46
CA PHE A 208 -13.68 0.97 4.84
C PHE A 208 -12.68 0.27 5.79
N PHE A 209 -12.04 1.04 6.68
CA PHE A 209 -11.13 0.54 7.70
C PHE A 209 -11.86 0.37 9.04
N LYS A 210 -12.15 -0.87 9.40
CA LYS A 210 -12.94 -1.21 10.58
C LYS A 210 -12.08 -1.88 11.64
N SER A 211 -12.01 -1.29 12.83
CA SER A 211 -11.38 -1.97 13.97
C SER A 211 -12.19 -3.23 14.33
N ILE A 212 -11.47 -4.31 14.65
CA ILE A 212 -12.05 -5.61 15.03
C ILE A 212 -13.02 -5.48 16.21
N SER A 213 -12.73 -4.60 17.17
CA SER A 213 -13.62 -4.32 18.33
C SER A 213 -15.01 -3.82 17.94
N TYR A 214 -15.19 -3.31 16.72
CA TYR A 214 -16.47 -2.81 16.21
C TYR A 214 -16.99 -3.59 15.00
N ALA A 215 -16.34 -4.69 14.64
CA ALA A 215 -16.76 -5.54 13.53
C ALA A 215 -17.98 -6.39 13.91
N LYS A 216 -18.61 -7.02 12.91
CA LYS A 216 -19.69 -7.99 13.10
C LYS A 216 -19.32 -9.30 12.41
N LEU A 217 -19.81 -10.42 12.93
CA LEU A 217 -19.68 -11.71 12.25
C LEU A 217 -20.39 -11.66 10.89
N GLY A 218 -19.78 -12.24 9.87
CA GLY A 218 -20.28 -12.20 8.48
C GLY A 218 -20.20 -10.83 7.80
N ALA A 219 -19.67 -9.80 8.46
CA ALA A 219 -19.35 -8.55 7.78
C ALA A 219 -18.10 -8.77 6.90
N SER A 220 -18.33 -8.96 5.60
CA SER A 220 -17.28 -9.04 4.58
C SER A 220 -16.98 -7.65 4.01
N ASN A 221 -15.96 -7.57 3.15
CA ASN A 221 -15.68 -6.41 2.29
C ASN A 221 -15.23 -5.13 3.02
N ARG A 222 -14.61 -5.26 4.19
CA ARG A 222 -13.93 -4.15 4.90
C ARG A 222 -12.53 -4.58 5.29
N VAL A 223 -11.61 -3.62 5.38
CA VAL A 223 -10.29 -3.86 5.96
C VAL A 223 -10.45 -3.91 7.47
N LEU A 224 -10.38 -5.11 8.01
CA LEU A 224 -10.40 -5.36 9.45
C LEU A 224 -9.01 -5.10 10.02
N HIS A 225 -8.93 -4.32 11.09
CA HIS A 225 -7.65 -4.00 11.69
C HIS A 225 -7.64 -4.07 13.21
N GLY A 226 -6.47 -4.36 13.78
CA GLY A 226 -6.28 -4.48 15.22
C GLY A 226 -4.82 -4.77 15.58
N GLY A 227 -4.51 -4.68 16.88
CA GLY A 227 -3.21 -5.11 17.40
C GLY A 227 -3.22 -6.61 17.69
N ALA A 228 -2.16 -7.32 17.34
CA ALA A 228 -2.05 -8.75 17.58
C ALA A 228 -0.63 -9.17 18.00
N SER A 229 -0.54 -10.23 18.82
CA SER A 229 0.72 -10.91 19.12
C SER A 229 0.84 -12.18 18.29
N LEU A 230 2.07 -12.49 17.86
CA LEU A 230 2.41 -13.80 17.33
C LEU A 230 2.38 -14.83 18.46
N VAL A 231 1.52 -15.83 18.37
CA VAL A 231 1.30 -16.83 19.44
C VAL A 231 1.74 -18.24 19.05
N GLY A 232 2.11 -18.47 17.79
CA GLY A 232 2.57 -19.77 17.34
C GLY A 232 3.12 -19.76 15.93
N ARG A 233 4.13 -20.60 15.70
CA ARG A 233 4.71 -20.94 14.40
C ARG A 233 4.45 -22.41 14.10
N TYR A 234 4.08 -22.71 12.87
CA TYR A 234 3.69 -24.04 12.41
C TYR A 234 4.41 -24.34 11.09
N GLY A 235 5.71 -24.64 11.19
CA GLY A 235 6.63 -24.56 10.05
C GLY A 235 6.74 -23.12 9.55
N ALA A 236 6.47 -22.90 8.26
CA ALA A 236 6.38 -21.56 7.67
C ALA A 236 5.10 -20.81 8.08
N GLY A 237 4.04 -21.54 8.45
CA GLY A 237 2.76 -20.97 8.88
C GLY A 237 2.83 -20.27 10.24
N PHE A 238 1.86 -19.42 10.53
CA PHE A 238 1.83 -18.64 11.77
C PHE A 238 0.41 -18.37 12.27
N LYS A 239 0.31 -18.06 13.55
CA LYS A 239 -0.95 -17.68 14.20
C LYS A 239 -0.78 -16.39 14.98
N LEU A 240 -1.61 -15.41 14.67
CA LEU A 240 -1.74 -14.16 15.40
C LEU A 240 -2.97 -14.21 16.31
N ARG A 241 -2.82 -13.72 17.54
CA ARG A 241 -3.92 -13.48 18.48
C ARG A 241 -4.11 -11.99 18.64
N PHE A 242 -5.30 -11.50 18.28
CA PHE A 242 -5.65 -10.10 18.47
C PHE A 242 -5.86 -9.77 19.94
N TYR A 243 -5.56 -8.52 20.32
CA TYR A 243 -5.89 -7.98 21.63
C TYR A 243 -7.37 -7.65 21.74
N ASP A 244 -7.96 -7.17 20.64
CA ASP A 244 -9.39 -6.95 20.50
C ASP A 244 -10.17 -8.26 20.66
N ARG A 245 -11.33 -8.17 21.31
CA ARG A 245 -12.30 -9.26 21.43
C ARG A 245 -13.57 -8.90 20.69
N LEU A 246 -14.25 -9.90 20.15
CA LEU A 246 -15.56 -9.74 19.54
C LEU A 246 -16.56 -10.64 20.27
N ASP A 247 -17.64 -10.06 20.78
CA ASP A 247 -18.64 -10.73 21.62
C ASP A 247 -18.02 -11.54 22.77
N GLY A 248 -17.01 -10.96 23.43
CA GLY A 248 -16.25 -11.59 24.52
C GLY A 248 -15.28 -12.71 24.09
N LYS A 249 -15.26 -13.09 22.81
CA LYS A 249 -14.43 -14.18 22.27
C LYS A 249 -13.10 -13.63 21.74
N LEU A 250 -12.06 -14.46 21.86
CA LEU A 250 -10.75 -14.17 21.28
C LEU A 250 -10.81 -14.25 19.77
N VAL A 251 -10.13 -13.32 19.09
CA VAL A 251 -10.00 -13.30 17.63
C VAL A 251 -8.61 -13.77 17.24
N PHE A 252 -8.53 -14.66 16.25
CA PHE A 252 -7.27 -15.20 15.72
C PHE A 252 -7.21 -15.06 14.21
N LEU A 253 -6.01 -14.81 13.69
CA LEU A 253 -5.68 -14.99 12.27
C LEU A 253 -4.67 -16.12 12.18
N TYR A 254 -5.00 -17.15 11.40
CA TYR A 254 -4.13 -18.29 11.15
C TYR A 254 -3.80 -18.34 9.67
N VAL A 255 -2.50 -18.46 9.38
CA VAL A 255 -1.98 -18.67 8.03
C VAL A 255 -1.26 -20.00 8.01
N SER A 256 -1.67 -20.87 7.08
CA SER A 256 -1.09 -22.21 6.95
C SER A 256 0.28 -22.19 6.25
N LYS A 257 1.01 -23.30 6.33
CA LYS A 257 2.29 -23.45 5.61
C LYS A 257 2.08 -23.48 4.09
N GLU A 258 0.93 -23.97 3.63
CA GLU A 258 0.54 -24.03 2.23
C GLU A 258 0.31 -22.62 1.68
N GLN A 259 -0.48 -21.80 2.39
CA GLN A 259 -0.68 -20.39 2.01
C GLN A 259 0.64 -19.60 1.94
N MET A 260 1.54 -19.84 2.90
CA MET A 260 2.89 -19.27 2.85
C MET A 260 3.71 -19.80 1.66
N GLY A 261 3.58 -21.08 1.33
CA GLY A 261 4.28 -21.70 0.20
C GLY A 261 3.86 -21.12 -1.15
N GLU A 262 2.58 -20.86 -1.34
CA GLU A 262 2.00 -20.30 -2.57
C GLU A 262 2.29 -18.81 -2.74
N TYR A 263 2.54 -18.09 -1.66
CA TYR A 263 2.72 -16.64 -1.72
C TYR A 263 4.11 -16.23 -2.24
N ARG A 264 4.12 -15.53 -3.38
CA ARG A 264 5.34 -15.02 -4.04
C ARG A 264 6.24 -14.21 -3.10
N PHE A 265 5.66 -13.42 -2.21
CA PHE A 265 6.39 -12.54 -1.29
C PHE A 265 6.49 -13.11 0.14
N ARG A 266 6.49 -14.43 0.30
CA ARG A 266 6.56 -15.08 1.63
C ARG A 266 7.77 -14.66 2.46
N ARG A 267 8.94 -14.45 1.83
CA ARG A 267 10.16 -14.01 2.51
C ARG A 267 10.00 -12.66 3.20
N TYR A 268 9.25 -11.74 2.58
CA TYR A 268 8.95 -10.45 3.18
C TYR A 268 8.11 -10.59 4.47
N LEU A 269 7.09 -11.46 4.46
CA LEU A 269 6.31 -11.74 5.69
C LEU A 269 7.14 -12.49 6.74
N GLU A 270 7.97 -13.44 6.32
CA GLU A 270 8.87 -14.16 7.24
C GLU A 270 9.83 -13.21 7.95
N GLU A 271 10.44 -12.29 7.22
CA GLU A 271 11.33 -11.28 7.79
C GLU A 271 10.60 -10.40 8.81
N ILE A 272 9.39 -9.92 8.49
CA ILE A 272 8.57 -9.14 9.44
C ILE A 272 8.28 -9.95 10.71
N LEU A 273 7.91 -11.22 10.57
CA LEU A 273 7.55 -12.10 11.68
C LEU A 273 8.76 -12.53 12.53
N GLN A 274 9.98 -12.43 11.99
CA GLN A 274 11.24 -12.76 12.67
C GLN A 274 11.89 -11.55 13.36
N LEU A 275 11.28 -10.37 13.29
CA LEU A 275 11.79 -9.20 13.99
C LEU A 275 11.71 -9.41 15.50
N GLU A 276 12.87 -9.70 16.11
CA GLU A 276 13.01 -9.96 17.55
C GLU A 276 12.49 -8.79 18.39
N ASP A 277 12.65 -7.58 17.85
CA ASP A 277 12.28 -6.31 18.45
C ASP A 277 10.77 -5.97 18.38
N ALA A 278 9.94 -6.82 17.77
CA ALA A 278 8.50 -6.56 17.60
C ALA A 278 7.67 -7.17 18.74
N ASP A 279 7.14 -6.32 19.63
CA ASP A 279 6.23 -6.75 20.71
C ASP A 279 4.84 -7.17 20.20
N TYR A 280 4.40 -6.53 19.12
CA TYR A 280 3.11 -6.74 18.51
C TYR A 280 3.11 -6.36 17.03
N PHE A 281 2.06 -6.75 16.34
CA PHE A 281 1.80 -6.39 14.95
C PHE A 281 0.49 -5.62 14.87
N ARG A 282 0.49 -4.48 14.17
CA ARG A 282 -0.74 -3.90 13.65
C ARG A 282 -1.08 -4.68 12.39
N VAL A 283 -2.20 -5.38 12.44
CA VAL A 283 -2.68 -6.20 11.34
C VAL A 283 -3.79 -5.44 10.63
N PHE A 284 -3.71 -5.39 9.31
CA PHE A 284 -4.80 -4.97 8.43
C PHE A 284 -5.10 -6.14 7.49
N ALA A 285 -6.34 -6.59 7.45
CA ALA A 285 -6.71 -7.73 6.64
C ALA A 285 -8.06 -7.50 5.96
N LEU A 286 -8.12 -7.75 4.66
CA LEU A 286 -9.37 -7.83 3.93
C LEU A 286 -9.84 -9.29 3.97
N GLY A 287 -10.80 -9.57 4.84
CA GLY A 287 -11.23 -10.93 5.14
C GLY A 287 -12.59 -10.99 5.81
N GLU A 288 -12.93 -12.17 6.31
CA GLU A 288 -14.21 -12.44 6.96
C GLU A 288 -13.99 -12.93 8.40
N LEU A 289 -14.85 -12.47 9.31
CA LEU A 289 -14.91 -13.00 10.68
C LEU A 289 -15.93 -14.12 10.77
N ALA A 290 -15.44 -15.31 11.09
CA ALA A 290 -16.25 -16.51 11.28
C ALA A 290 -16.03 -17.12 12.67
N LEU A 291 -17.06 -17.75 13.23
CA LEU A 291 -16.89 -18.53 14.45
C LEU A 291 -15.96 -19.73 14.18
N ALA A 292 -15.02 -19.97 15.09
CA ALA A 292 -14.23 -21.19 15.03
C ALA A 292 -15.13 -22.42 15.22
N PRO A 293 -14.77 -23.60 14.67
CA PRO A 293 -15.57 -24.82 14.82
C PRO A 293 -15.87 -25.20 16.27
N SER A 294 -14.99 -24.81 17.20
CA SER A 294 -15.18 -25.03 18.65
C SER A 294 -16.20 -24.10 19.31
N GLY A 295 -16.64 -23.04 18.63
CA GLY A 295 -17.49 -21.97 19.15
C GLY A 295 -16.85 -21.03 20.18
N LYS A 296 -15.61 -21.34 20.62
CA LYS A 296 -14.91 -20.63 21.71
C LYS A 296 -14.13 -19.40 21.26
N SER A 297 -13.89 -19.26 19.97
CA SER A 297 -13.11 -18.17 19.38
C SER A 297 -13.67 -17.76 18.03
N ILE A 298 -13.15 -16.66 17.50
CA ILE A 298 -13.46 -16.12 16.19
C ILE A 298 -12.20 -16.17 15.34
N ASN A 299 -12.34 -16.61 14.10
CA ASN A 299 -11.28 -16.64 13.12
C ASN A 299 -11.47 -15.48 12.13
N LEU A 300 -10.40 -14.73 11.91
CA LEU A 300 -10.27 -13.83 10.78
C LEU A 300 -9.69 -14.63 9.62
N LEU A 301 -10.57 -14.98 8.68
CA LEU A 301 -10.26 -15.77 7.50
C LEU A 301 -9.86 -14.84 6.36
N VAL A 302 -8.75 -15.17 5.69
CA VAL A 302 -8.28 -14.48 4.49
C VAL A 302 -8.12 -15.48 3.36
N SER A 303 -8.51 -15.09 2.15
CA SER A 303 -8.40 -15.95 0.97
C SER A 303 -6.97 -15.98 0.40
N ASP A 304 -6.20 -14.91 0.60
CA ASP A 304 -4.87 -14.71 0.00
C ASP A 304 -4.02 -13.82 0.93
N LEU A 305 -2.71 -14.05 0.99
CA LEU A 305 -1.79 -13.24 1.78
C LEU A 305 -1.59 -11.82 1.23
N LYS A 306 -1.90 -11.56 -0.04
CA LYS A 306 -2.00 -10.17 -0.57
C LYS A 306 -3.06 -9.34 0.13
N LYS A 307 -4.03 -10.00 0.79
CA LYS A 307 -5.09 -9.38 1.59
C LYS A 307 -4.70 -9.21 3.07
N ILE A 308 -3.42 -9.37 3.43
CA ILE A 308 -2.89 -9.05 4.76
C ILE A 308 -1.74 -8.04 4.64
N VAL A 309 -1.74 -7.07 5.56
CA VAL A 309 -0.60 -6.18 5.81
C VAL A 309 -0.25 -6.26 7.28
N LEU A 310 1.03 -6.55 7.57
CA LEU A 310 1.57 -6.60 8.93
C LEU A 310 2.54 -5.44 9.13
N ILE A 311 2.34 -4.67 10.19
CA ILE A 311 3.26 -3.61 10.59
C ILE A 311 3.75 -3.91 12.01
N PRO A 312 5.05 -4.20 12.20
CA PRO A 312 5.61 -4.44 13.52
C PRO A 312 5.53 -3.17 14.39
N GLY A 313 5.35 -3.34 15.69
CA GLY A 313 5.29 -2.26 16.66
C GLY A 313 5.95 -2.64 17.99
N LYS A 314 6.49 -1.63 18.67
CA LYS A 314 7.05 -1.73 20.02
C LYS A 314 6.08 -1.17 21.04
N LYS A 315 5.96 -1.81 22.21
CA LYS A 315 5.30 -1.22 23.36
C LYS A 315 6.22 -0.12 23.90
N GLN A 316 5.66 1.04 24.22
CA GLN A 316 6.42 2.03 24.98
C GLN A 316 6.65 1.45 26.38
N THR A 317 7.90 1.14 26.69
CA THR A 317 8.33 0.93 28.07
C THR A 317 8.37 2.31 28.71
N TYR A 318 7.37 2.64 29.53
CA TYR A 318 7.51 3.75 30.45
C TYR A 318 8.51 3.29 31.52
N ASP A 319 9.73 3.80 31.46
CA ASP A 319 10.69 3.67 32.56
C ASP A 319 10.11 4.44 33.76
N ALA A 320 9.55 3.70 34.71
CA ALA A 320 8.96 4.25 35.93
C ALA A 320 10.01 4.72 36.95
N ASP A 321 11.30 4.63 36.62
CA ASP A 321 12.42 4.92 37.54
C ASP A 321 13.17 6.23 37.20
N ALA A 322 12.69 7.05 36.26
CA ALA A 322 13.33 8.32 35.90
C ALA A 322 12.84 9.55 36.69
N GLU A 323 11.98 9.38 37.70
CA GLU A 323 11.42 10.49 38.49
C GLU A 323 11.71 10.34 39.99
N LEU A 324 12.99 10.19 40.35
CA LEU A 324 13.49 10.36 41.73
C LEU A 324 14.99 10.73 41.71
N ALA A 325 15.33 11.87 41.10
CA ALA A 325 16.58 12.55 41.41
C ALA A 325 16.27 13.67 42.43
N PRO A 326 16.87 13.66 43.63
CA PRO A 326 16.64 14.71 44.61
C PRO A 326 17.24 16.03 44.10
N ALA A 327 16.49 17.11 44.29
CA ALA A 327 17.00 18.47 44.14
C ALA A 327 18.11 18.67 45.17
N GLU A 328 19.37 18.69 44.73
CA GLU A 328 20.45 19.25 45.52
C GLU A 328 20.44 20.78 45.39
N GLU A 329 20.33 21.42 46.55
CA GLU A 329 20.48 22.85 46.79
C GLU A 329 21.86 23.34 46.33
N SER A 330 21.89 24.51 45.67
CA SER A 330 22.96 25.51 45.74
C SER A 330 22.45 26.85 45.23
#